data_AF-A0A7S2JB63-F1
#
_entry.id   AF-A0A7S2JB63-F1
#
_cell.length_a   1.000
_cell.length_b   1.000
_cell.length_c   1.000
_cell.angle_alpha   90.00
_cell.angle_beta   90.00
_cell.angle_gamma   90.00
#
_symmetry.space_group_name_H-M   'P 1'
#
loop_
_entity.id
_entity.type
_entity.pdbx_description
1 polymer ?
#
loop_
_entity_poly.entity_id
_entity_poly.type
_entity_poly.pdbx_seq_one_letter_code
_entity_poly.pdbx_strand_id
1 'polypeptide(L)'
;VAELVGCEPGEVVFCGCGSEADNHALRSSVALRRGELPAGSKPHVVSSAIEHVAISACLDAMAKAGEVEVTYVGVDEEGVVSPEKVAAAVKPATVLVSIMHSNNEVGTIQDIR
;
A
#
# COMPACT_ATOMS: atom_id res chain seq x y z
N VAL A 1 -0.66 16.49 16.13
CA VAL A 1 -0.79 15.37 15.18
C VAL A 1 0.59 14.85 14.79
N ALA A 2 1.47 15.67 14.20
CA ALA A 2 2.82 15.26 13.79
C ALA A 2 3.63 14.53 14.89
N GLU A 3 3.64 15.08 16.11
CA GLU A 3 4.30 14.46 17.28
C GLU A 3 3.77 13.05 17.62
N LEU A 4 2.49 12.76 17.37
CA LEU A 4 1.89 11.45 17.67
C LEU A 4 2.44 10.33 16.79
N VAL A 5 2.94 10.68 15.60
CA VAL A 5 3.49 9.75 14.61
C VAL A 5 4.99 9.98 14.36
N GLY A 6 5.62 10.88 15.12
CA GLY A 6 7.06 11.15 15.05
C GLY A 6 7.53 11.80 13.74
N CYS A 7 6.68 12.59 13.07
CA CYS A 7 7.03 13.28 11.83
C CYS A 7 7.12 14.81 11.99
N GLU A 8 7.66 15.51 10.99
CA GLU A 8 7.69 16.97 10.95
C GLU A 8 6.30 17.53 10.59
N PRO A 9 5.91 18.72 11.10
CA PRO A 9 4.62 19.31 10.77
C PRO A 9 4.37 19.51 9.26
N GLY A 10 5.44 19.73 8.49
CA GLY A 10 5.37 19.87 7.03
C GLY A 10 5.09 18.57 6.28
N GLU A 11 5.20 17.41 6.94
CA GLU A 11 4.90 16.09 6.37
C GLU A 11 3.43 15.67 6.61
N VAL A 12 2.67 16.47 7.37
CA VAL A 12 1.26 16.19 7.66
C VAL A 12 0.35 16.81 6.60
N VAL A 13 -0.38 15.95 5.89
CA VAL A 13 -1.47 16.35 4.99
C VAL A 13 -2.81 15.96 5.65
N PHE A 14 -3.70 16.94 5.84
CA PHE A 14 -5.05 16.67 6.35
C PHE A 14 -5.97 16.23 5.21
N CYS A 15 -6.65 15.10 5.42
CA CYS A 15 -7.70 14.57 4.55
C CYS A 15 -9.06 14.58 5.28
N GLY A 16 -10.16 14.40 4.57
CA GLY A 16 -11.51 14.34 5.13
C GLY A 16 -11.81 13.07 5.93
N CYS A 17 -11.16 11.95 5.63
CA CYS A 17 -11.24 10.70 6.40
C CYS A 17 -10.08 9.74 6.08
N GLY A 18 -10.04 8.58 6.77
CA GLY A 18 -9.05 7.52 6.50
C GLY A 18 -9.12 6.97 5.07
N SER A 19 -10.32 6.75 4.53
CA SER A 19 -10.47 6.27 3.15
C SER A 19 -9.88 7.24 2.12
N GLU A 20 -10.02 8.55 2.34
CA GLU A 20 -9.41 9.56 1.48
C GLU A 20 -7.88 9.54 1.62
N ALA A 21 -7.35 9.44 2.83
CA ALA A 21 -5.91 9.35 3.07
C ALA A 21 -5.28 8.11 2.40
N ASP A 22 -5.92 6.94 2.51
CA ASP A 22 -5.50 5.70 1.85
C ASP A 22 -5.47 5.86 0.33
N ASN A 23 -6.54 6.39 -0.26
CA ASN A 23 -6.64 6.61 -1.70
C ASN A 23 -5.61 7.64 -2.18
N HIS A 24 -5.40 8.70 -1.40
CA HIS A 24 -4.40 9.72 -1.69
C HIS A 24 -2.99 9.11 -1.72
N ALA A 25 -2.61 8.34 -0.69
CA ALA A 25 -1.31 7.70 -0.60
C ALA A 25 -1.05 6.73 -1.75
N LEU A 26 -2.01 5.86 -2.08
CA LEU A 26 -1.89 4.89 -3.18
C LEU A 26 -1.76 5.58 -4.54
N ARG A 27 -2.70 6.47 -4.87
CA ARG A 27 -2.77 7.08 -6.21
C ARG A 27 -1.61 8.03 -6.46
N SER A 28 -1.26 8.86 -5.47
CA SER A 28 -0.14 9.81 -5.61
C SER A 28 1.20 9.08 -5.75
N SER A 29 1.46 8.06 -4.93
CA SER A 29 2.70 7.28 -5.00
C SER A 29 2.88 6.61 -6.36
N VAL A 30 1.82 5.96 -6.87
CA VAL A 30 1.85 5.35 -8.20
C VAL A 30 2.05 6.40 -9.29
N ALA A 31 1.33 7.53 -9.23
CA ALA A 31 1.43 8.58 -10.24
C ALA A 31 2.84 9.20 -10.29
N LEU A 32 3.43 9.50 -9.14
CA LEU A 32 4.78 10.08 -9.05
C LEU A 32 5.85 9.13 -9.57
N ARG A 33 5.78 7.85 -9.16
CA ARG A 33 6.79 6.84 -9.50
C ARG A 33 6.65 6.29 -10.91
N ARG A 34 5.49 6.39 -11.54
CA ARG A 34 5.26 5.92 -12.93
C ARG A 34 6.27 6.53 -13.90
N GLY A 35 6.62 7.81 -13.73
CA GLY A 35 7.57 8.51 -14.61
C GLY A 35 9.01 8.00 -14.51
N GLU A 36 9.35 7.28 -13.43
CA GLU A 36 10.66 6.70 -13.20
C GLU A 36 10.83 5.33 -13.87
N LEU A 37 9.73 4.73 -14.34
CA LEU A 37 9.76 3.41 -14.99
C LEU A 37 10.15 3.51 -16.47
N PRO A 38 10.79 2.46 -17.04
CA PRO A 38 11.05 2.38 -18.47
C PRO A 38 9.77 2.55 -19.29
N ALA A 39 9.87 3.23 -20.44
CA ALA A 39 8.74 3.46 -21.32
C ALA A 39 7.99 2.16 -21.65
N GLY A 40 6.66 2.18 -21.53
CA GLY A 40 5.81 1.00 -21.73
C GLY A 40 5.71 0.06 -20.53
N SER A 41 6.45 0.29 -19.44
CA SER A 41 6.30 -0.48 -18.20
C SER A 41 5.02 -0.11 -17.48
N LYS A 42 4.33 -1.12 -16.92
CA LYS A 42 3.19 -0.91 -16.05
C LYS A 42 3.65 -0.89 -14.59
N PRO A 43 3.29 0.12 -13.78
CA PRO A 43 3.62 0.14 -12.37
C PRO A 43 3.03 -1.07 -11.64
N HIS A 44 3.78 -1.60 -10.70
CA HIS A 44 3.38 -2.74 -9.88
C HIS A 44 3.27 -2.32 -8.40
N VAL A 45 2.24 -2.80 -7.72
CA VAL A 45 2.03 -2.59 -6.28
C VAL A 45 1.99 -3.95 -5.58
N VAL A 46 2.67 -4.06 -4.45
CA VAL A 46 2.55 -5.19 -3.54
C VAL A 46 1.68 -4.78 -2.36
N SER A 47 0.69 -5.59 -2.01
CA SER A 47 -0.21 -5.33 -0.88
C SER A 47 -0.54 -6.60 -0.11
N SER A 48 -1.09 -6.51 1.09
CA SER A 48 -1.57 -7.70 1.82
C SER A 48 -2.98 -8.11 1.37
N ALA A 49 -3.33 -9.39 1.52
CA ALA A 49 -4.69 -9.88 1.27
C ALA A 49 -5.70 -9.51 2.37
N ILE A 50 -5.24 -8.91 3.47
CA ILE A 50 -6.03 -8.60 4.67
C ILE A 50 -6.26 -7.11 4.88
N GLU A 51 -5.97 -6.29 3.87
CA GLU A 51 -6.13 -4.83 3.95
C GLU A 51 -7.58 -4.39 4.20
N HIS A 52 -7.72 -3.20 4.77
CA HIS A 52 -9.01 -2.53 4.83
C HIS A 52 -9.57 -2.26 3.42
N VAL A 53 -10.90 -2.26 3.27
CA VAL A 53 -11.59 -2.11 1.98
C VAL A 53 -11.19 -0.84 1.20
N ALA A 54 -10.78 0.23 1.89
CA ALA A 54 -10.33 1.47 1.25
C ALA A 54 -9.04 1.27 0.41
N ILE A 55 -8.16 0.37 0.82
CA ILE A 55 -6.93 0.01 0.09
C ILE A 55 -7.27 -0.99 -1.02
N SER A 56 -7.89 -2.13 -0.68
CA SER A 56 -8.14 -3.20 -1.65
C SER A 56 -9.07 -2.75 -2.79
N ALA A 57 -10.16 -2.04 -2.48
CA ALA A 57 -11.06 -1.54 -3.52
C ALA A 57 -10.40 -0.47 -4.41
N CYS A 58 -9.50 0.36 -3.86
CA CYS A 58 -8.75 1.33 -4.65
C CYS A 58 -7.77 0.64 -5.60
N LEU A 59 -6.99 -0.32 -5.09
CA LEU A 59 -6.04 -1.10 -5.88
C LEU A 59 -6.74 -1.90 -6.98
N ASP A 60 -7.85 -2.56 -6.67
CA ASP A 60 -8.63 -3.32 -7.64
C ASP A 60 -9.22 -2.42 -8.73
N ALA A 61 -9.70 -1.23 -8.36
CA ALA A 61 -10.18 -0.24 -9.33
C ALA A 61 -9.07 0.23 -10.26
N MET A 62 -7.88 0.54 -9.73
CA MET A 62 -6.71 0.94 -10.53
C MET A 62 -6.21 -0.21 -11.43
N ALA A 63 -6.22 -1.45 -10.93
CA ALA A 63 -5.87 -2.63 -11.71
C ALA A 63 -6.85 -2.86 -12.86
N LYS A 64 -8.16 -2.74 -12.60
CA LYS A 64 -9.23 -2.86 -13.61
C LYS A 64 -9.15 -1.77 -14.67
N ALA A 65 -8.75 -0.55 -14.29
CA ALA A 65 -8.49 0.55 -15.22
C ALA A 65 -7.17 0.35 -16.02
N GLY A 66 -6.39 -0.69 -15.71
CA GLY A 66 -5.12 -0.97 -16.35
C GLY A 66 -3.98 -0.04 -15.90
N GLU A 67 -4.19 0.73 -14.83
CA GLU A 67 -3.22 1.70 -14.32
C GLU A 67 -2.04 1.00 -13.63
N VAL A 68 -2.28 -0.10 -12.93
CA VAL A 68 -1.28 -0.84 -12.17
C VAL A 68 -1.47 -2.36 -12.30
N GLU A 69 -0.43 -3.12 -12.01
CA GLU A 69 -0.53 -4.52 -11.61
C GLU A 69 -0.46 -4.61 -10.09
N VAL A 70 -1.19 -5.56 -9.49
CA VAL A 70 -1.20 -5.74 -8.04
C VAL A 70 -0.86 -7.19 -7.70
N THR A 71 0.05 -7.39 -6.75
CA THR A 71 0.28 -8.69 -6.12
C THR A 71 -0.19 -8.62 -4.67
N TYR A 72 -1.14 -9.46 -4.31
CA TYR A 72 -1.59 -9.62 -2.93
C TYR A 72 -0.81 -10.75 -2.23
N VAL A 73 -0.14 -10.43 -1.13
CA VAL A 73 0.59 -11.38 -0.29
C VAL A 73 -0.36 -11.88 0.81
N GLY A 74 -0.47 -13.20 0.93
CA GLY A 74 -1.24 -13.85 1.99
C GLY A 74 -0.56 -13.77 3.36
N VAL A 75 -1.32 -14.11 4.39
CA VAL A 75 -0.87 -14.16 5.79
C VAL A 75 -0.74 -15.60 6.28
N ASP A 76 -0.11 -15.78 7.44
CA ASP A 76 -0.15 -17.04 8.18
C ASP A 76 -1.43 -17.18 9.03
N GLU A 77 -1.48 -18.23 9.87
CA GLU A 77 -2.64 -18.55 10.73
C GLU A 77 -2.91 -17.49 11.80
N GLU A 78 -1.90 -16.68 12.15
CA GLU A 78 -2.02 -15.59 13.13
C GLU A 78 -2.35 -14.24 12.46
N GLY A 79 -2.51 -14.24 11.13
CA GLY A 79 -2.79 -13.04 10.36
C GLY A 79 -1.56 -12.17 10.11
N VAL A 80 -0.34 -12.72 10.23
CA VAL A 80 0.91 -11.99 10.01
C VAL A 80 1.37 -12.14 8.56
N VAL A 81 1.72 -11.01 7.94
CA VAL A 81 2.35 -10.97 6.61
C VAL A 81 3.85 -11.25 6.77
N SER A 82 4.38 -12.22 6.01
CA SER A 82 5.82 -12.51 6.00
C SER A 82 6.60 -11.44 5.20
N PRO A 83 7.59 -10.75 5.80
CA PRO A 83 8.46 -9.82 5.09
C PRO A 83 9.21 -10.46 3.91
N GLU A 84 9.58 -11.74 4.04
CA GLU A 84 10.25 -12.50 2.98
C GLU A 84 9.33 -12.70 1.77
N LYS A 85 8.05 -12.98 2.00
CA LYS A 85 7.06 -13.10 0.92
C LYS A 85 6.79 -11.76 0.25
N VAL A 86 6.78 -10.66 1.01
CA VAL A 86 6.69 -9.30 0.46
C VAL A 86 7.90 -8.99 -0.42
N ALA A 87 9.12 -9.24 0.08
CA ALA A 87 10.35 -9.03 -0.68
C ALA A 87 10.39 -9.88 -1.97
N ALA A 88 9.95 -11.14 -1.90
CA ALA A 88 9.87 -12.02 -3.07
C ALA A 88 8.82 -11.56 -4.11
N ALA A 89 7.80 -10.80 -3.71
CA ALA A 89 6.81 -10.23 -4.61
C ALA A 89 7.30 -8.95 -5.32
N VAL A 90 8.40 -8.34 -4.86
CA VAL A 90 8.97 -7.14 -5.49
C VAL A 90 9.56 -7.48 -6.86
N LYS A 91 9.08 -6.76 -7.87
CA LYS A 91 9.52 -6.78 -9.28
C LYS A 91 10.23 -5.48 -9.65
N PRO A 92 11.00 -5.43 -10.77
CA PRO A 92 11.65 -4.19 -11.23
C PRO A 92 10.71 -3.00 -11.43
N ALA A 93 9.44 -3.24 -11.75
CA ALA A 93 8.42 -2.20 -11.93
C ALA A 93 7.63 -1.87 -10.65
N THR A 94 8.03 -2.39 -9.49
CA THR A 94 7.33 -2.14 -8.22
C THR A 94 7.57 -0.72 -7.76
N VAL A 95 6.49 0.02 -7.56
CA VAL A 95 6.54 1.43 -7.17
C VAL A 95 6.05 1.68 -5.75
N LEU A 96 5.32 0.73 -5.18
CA LEU A 96 4.74 0.84 -3.85
C LEU A 96 4.57 -0.54 -3.21
N VAL A 97 4.84 -0.60 -1.91
CA VAL A 97 4.42 -1.67 -1.02
C VAL A 97 3.48 -1.04 0.01
N SER A 98 2.27 -1.59 0.17
CA SER A 98 1.27 -1.11 1.12
C SER A 98 0.87 -2.25 2.05
N ILE A 99 1.16 -2.13 3.34
CA ILE A 99 0.77 -3.12 4.35
C ILE A 99 0.11 -2.36 5.51
N MET A 100 -1.09 -2.74 5.90
CA MET A 100 -1.74 -2.17 7.09
C MET A 100 -0.90 -2.43 8.34
N HIS A 101 -0.80 -1.46 9.25
CA HIS A 101 -0.05 -1.63 10.48
C HIS A 101 -0.70 -2.62 11.46
N SER A 102 -2.03 -2.56 11.58
CA SER A 102 -2.79 -3.49 12.42
C SER A 102 -4.10 -3.82 11.73
N ASN A 103 -4.46 -5.10 11.77
CA ASN A 103 -5.69 -5.57 11.17
C ASN A 103 -6.90 -5.20 12.03
N ASN A 104 -7.87 -4.54 11.41
CA ASN A 104 -9.06 -4.04 12.09
C ASN A 104 -10.11 -5.12 12.44
N GLU A 105 -9.95 -6.36 11.95
CA GLU A 105 -10.87 -7.46 12.24
C GLU A 105 -10.36 -8.35 13.37
N VAL A 106 -9.09 -8.79 13.30
CA VAL A 106 -8.49 -9.74 14.26
C VAL A 106 -7.48 -9.09 15.22
N GLY A 107 -7.10 -7.84 14.99
CA GLY A 107 -6.20 -7.08 15.88
C GLY A 107 -4.71 -7.37 15.69
N THR A 108 -4.34 -8.32 14.82
CA THR A 108 -2.93 -8.66 14.54
C THR A 108 -2.15 -7.42 14.12
N ILE A 109 -1.00 -7.19 14.75
CA ILE A 109 -0.06 -6.11 14.42
C ILE A 109 0.99 -6.67 13.46
N GLN A 110 1.22 -5.97 12.34
CA GLN A 110 2.22 -6.34 11.35
C GLN A 110 3.59 -5.77 11.71
N ASP A 111 4.65 -6.44 11.27
CA ASP A 111 6.02 -5.96 11.45
C ASP A 111 6.39 -4.94 10.35
N ILE A 112 6.19 -3.65 10.64
CA ILE A 112 6.37 -2.54 9.68
C ILE A 112 7.71 -1.78 9.92
N ARG A 113 8.57 -2.27 10.82
CA ARG A 113 9.82 -1.58 11.20
C ARG A 113 11.05 -2.05 10.43
#